data_AF-A0A1N7F2N9-F1
#
_entry.id   AF-A0A1N7F2N9-F1
#
_cell.length_a   1.000
_cell.length_b   1.000
_cell.length_c   1.000
_cell.angle_alpha   90.00
_cell.angle_beta   90.00
_cell.angle_gamma   90.00
#
_symmetry.space_group_name_H-M   'P 1'
#
loop_
_entity.id
_entity.type
_entity.pdbx_description
1 polymer ?
#
loop_
_entity_poly.entity_id
_entity_poly.type
_entity_poly.pdbx_seq_one_letter_code
_entity_poly.pdbx_strand_id
1 'polypeptide(L)'
;MFDFFKKKSVCADMELYQKIQTDGLEYTAAKLAFSLIQKDLRDYEMAYLFVLQELDGASYGDEKSRDFVKNSGIDYSEYGGAMINDMPDEVERASLFLIKLSMGLQPLQDLIANLRLLILNEIMIFYKIGKYKSRTLDKDGLLDNIEPLSILNIVEIVQPWSFSSIFDNLNKITEKLPKNYNALMPILYATRFTYAGLYNQGRIGWDLYNSVYKDHFMPVMINIGNRISRTEQVYFQEKSNDLALEFLKECDPLINKSVVTAMVLSAKNKFSLQEAIGEDLIVTSYLSVCYYARFGYSGTENTSSVRDNFIKMLKVI
;
A
#
# COMPACT_ATOMS: atom_id res chain seq x y z
N MET A 1 7.39 -53.94 -6.78
CA MET A 1 7.29 -53.30 -5.45
C MET A 1 8.52 -52.44 -5.28
N PHE A 2 8.49 -51.17 -5.69
CA PHE A 2 9.40 -50.10 -5.23
C PHE A 2 8.86 -48.77 -5.79
N ASP A 3 7.90 -48.20 -5.06
CA ASP A 3 7.53 -46.80 -5.27
C ASP A 3 8.63 -45.94 -4.63
N PHE A 4 9.36 -45.26 -5.51
CA PHE A 4 10.34 -44.22 -5.18
C PHE A 4 9.61 -43.06 -4.50
N PHE A 5 9.70 -42.98 -3.18
CA PHE A 5 9.31 -41.79 -2.44
C PHE A 5 10.12 -40.59 -2.95
N LYS A 6 9.47 -39.69 -3.69
CA LYS A 6 9.97 -38.37 -4.05
C LYS A 6 10.41 -37.65 -2.77
N LYS A 7 11.72 -37.52 -2.54
CA LYS A 7 12.27 -36.61 -1.53
C LYS A 7 11.73 -35.21 -1.83
N LYS A 8 10.96 -34.63 -0.89
CA LYS A 8 10.68 -33.18 -0.88
C LYS A 8 12.04 -32.49 -0.93
N SER A 9 12.28 -31.69 -1.97
CA SER A 9 13.46 -30.86 -2.09
C SER A 9 13.49 -29.90 -0.89
N VAL A 10 14.36 -30.17 0.09
CA VAL A 10 14.55 -29.33 1.27
C VAL A 10 15.50 -28.19 0.88
N CYS A 11 15.04 -26.94 0.93
CA CYS A 11 15.89 -25.77 0.70
C CYS A 11 16.67 -25.38 1.98
N ALA A 12 17.70 -24.54 1.82
CA ALA A 12 18.60 -24.19 2.93
C ALA A 12 17.93 -23.29 3.99
N ASP A 13 17.14 -22.31 3.55
CA ASP A 13 16.38 -21.42 4.42
C ASP A 13 14.95 -21.96 4.60
N MET A 14 14.85 -22.95 5.50
CA MET A 14 13.58 -23.58 5.84
C MET A 14 12.62 -22.63 6.54
N GLU A 15 13.12 -21.61 7.26
CA GLU A 15 12.28 -20.63 7.94
C GLU A 15 11.58 -19.71 6.93
N LEU A 16 12.33 -19.16 5.97
CA LEU A 16 11.75 -18.36 4.89
C LEU A 16 10.78 -19.19 4.05
N TYR A 17 11.14 -20.44 3.74
CA TYR A 17 10.23 -21.32 3.00
C TYR A 17 8.93 -21.60 3.75
N GLN A 18 9.00 -21.90 5.05
CA GLN A 18 7.79 -22.08 5.86
C GLN A 18 6.97 -20.80 5.96
N LYS A 19 7.60 -19.62 6.06
CA LYS A 19 6.90 -18.33 6.01
C LYS A 19 6.18 -18.13 4.68
N ILE A 20 6.81 -18.44 3.56
CA ILE A 20 6.16 -18.35 2.24
C ILE A 20 4.97 -19.32 2.13
N GLN A 21 5.10 -20.55 2.64
CA GLN A 21 4.00 -21.51 2.65
C GLN A 21 2.84 -21.09 3.56
N THR A 22 3.14 -20.39 4.65
CA THR A 22 2.16 -19.97 5.65
C THR A 22 1.47 -18.66 5.25
N ASP A 23 2.25 -17.69 4.77
CA ASP A 23 1.82 -16.32 4.53
C ASP A 23 1.42 -16.05 3.09
N GLY A 24 1.79 -16.94 2.19
CA GLY A 24 1.64 -16.72 0.76
C GLY A 24 2.81 -15.91 0.19
N LEU A 25 2.98 -16.09 -1.11
CA LEU A 25 4.13 -15.59 -1.84
C LEU A 25 4.07 -14.08 -2.01
N GLU A 26 2.89 -13.55 -2.33
CA GLU A 26 2.62 -12.13 -2.55
C GLU A 26 2.84 -11.32 -1.27
N TYR A 27 2.37 -11.84 -0.14
CA TYR A 27 2.62 -11.23 1.16
C TYR A 27 4.12 -11.20 1.43
N THR A 28 4.79 -12.35 1.38
CA THR A 28 6.24 -12.43 1.64
C THR A 28 7.02 -11.46 0.76
N ALA A 29 6.70 -11.40 -0.54
CA ALA A 29 7.33 -10.48 -1.49
C ALA A 29 7.18 -9.01 -1.07
N ALA A 30 5.98 -8.57 -0.74
CA ALA A 30 5.72 -7.20 -0.32
C ALA A 30 6.47 -6.83 0.98
N LYS A 31 6.59 -7.75 1.94
CA LYS A 31 7.37 -7.53 3.18
C LYS A 31 8.85 -7.33 2.90
N LEU A 32 9.40 -8.15 1.99
CA LEU A 32 10.80 -8.07 1.60
C LEU A 32 11.08 -6.80 0.79
N ALA A 33 10.20 -6.45 -0.15
CA ALA A 33 10.24 -5.18 -0.87
C ALA A 33 10.25 -3.98 0.08
N PHE A 34 9.35 -3.97 1.07
CA PHE A 34 9.33 -2.91 2.08
C PHE A 34 10.64 -2.83 2.89
N SER A 35 11.22 -3.97 3.26
CA SER A 35 12.53 -3.99 3.93
C SER A 35 13.63 -3.37 3.07
N LEU A 36 13.63 -3.62 1.75
CA LEU A 36 14.59 -3.03 0.82
C LEU A 36 14.40 -1.51 0.70
N ILE A 37 13.15 -1.06 0.56
CA ILE A 37 12.79 0.36 0.47
C ILE A 37 13.25 1.13 1.71
N GLN A 38 13.04 0.58 2.91
CA GLN A 38 13.42 1.27 4.15
C GLN A 38 14.94 1.33 4.37
N LYS A 39 15.67 0.32 3.93
CA LYS A 39 17.10 0.18 4.25
C LYS A 39 17.99 0.81 3.19
N ASP A 40 17.75 0.46 1.93
CA ASP A 40 18.70 0.67 0.84
C ASP A 40 18.09 1.51 -0.28
N LEU A 41 16.82 1.27 -0.65
CA LEU A 41 16.14 1.94 -1.76
C LEU A 41 15.23 3.06 -1.26
N ARG A 42 15.79 4.06 -0.56
CA ARG A 42 15.02 5.11 0.17
C ARG A 42 14.48 6.23 -0.69
N ASP A 43 15.01 6.40 -1.88
CA ASP A 43 14.58 7.41 -2.83
C ASP A 43 14.34 6.79 -4.22
N TYR A 44 13.74 7.60 -5.08
CA TYR A 44 13.38 7.19 -6.43
C TYR A 44 14.60 6.81 -7.27
N GLU A 45 15.73 7.50 -7.10
CA GLU A 45 16.93 7.28 -7.92
C GLU A 45 17.53 5.90 -7.65
N MET A 46 17.75 5.56 -6.37
CA MET A 46 18.25 4.24 -5.99
C MET A 46 17.28 3.13 -6.39
N ALA A 47 15.98 3.34 -6.17
CA ALA A 47 14.96 2.36 -6.55
C ALA A 47 14.88 2.15 -8.06
N TYR A 48 15.02 3.22 -8.85
CA TYR A 48 14.97 3.16 -10.30
C TYR A 48 16.20 2.45 -10.86
N LEU A 49 17.41 2.77 -10.40
CA LEU A 49 18.64 2.05 -10.79
C LEU A 49 18.54 0.56 -10.46
N PHE A 50 18.07 0.22 -9.25
CA PHE A 50 17.82 -1.17 -8.86
C PHE A 50 16.82 -1.86 -9.78
N VAL A 51 15.71 -1.19 -10.13
CA VAL A 51 14.70 -1.75 -11.06
C VAL A 51 15.30 -2.01 -12.43
N LEU A 52 16.10 -1.09 -12.98
CA LEU A 52 16.75 -1.29 -14.28
C LEU A 52 17.66 -2.53 -14.26
N GLN A 53 18.46 -2.72 -13.22
CA GLN A 53 19.30 -3.91 -13.08
C GLN A 53 18.51 -5.21 -13.01
N GLU A 54 17.47 -5.23 -12.19
CA GLU A 54 16.65 -6.44 -12.03
C GLU A 54 15.86 -6.75 -13.30
N LEU A 55 15.46 -5.74 -14.08
CA LEU A 55 14.86 -5.93 -15.40
C LEU A 55 15.86 -6.45 -16.43
N ASP A 56 17.10 -5.93 -16.44
CA ASP A 56 18.18 -6.44 -17.29
C ASP A 56 18.44 -7.92 -17.01
N GLY A 57 18.63 -8.28 -15.74
CA GLY A 57 18.79 -9.67 -15.32
C GLY A 57 17.59 -10.55 -15.64
N ALA A 58 16.37 -10.07 -15.38
CA ALA A 58 15.13 -10.80 -15.69
C ALA A 58 14.90 -10.99 -17.20
N SER A 59 15.48 -10.13 -18.05
CA SER A 59 15.38 -10.25 -19.50
C SER A 59 16.09 -11.49 -20.05
N TYR A 60 17.07 -12.01 -19.32
CA TYR A 60 17.76 -13.28 -19.60
C TYR A 60 17.16 -14.48 -18.85
N GLY A 61 16.13 -14.25 -18.03
CA GLY A 61 15.48 -15.25 -17.20
C GLY A 61 14.56 -16.21 -17.96
N ASP A 62 13.66 -16.87 -17.22
CA ASP A 62 12.65 -17.76 -17.78
C ASP A 62 11.55 -16.99 -18.56
N GLU A 63 10.60 -17.73 -19.16
CA GLU A 63 9.51 -17.13 -19.94
C GLU A 63 8.72 -16.10 -19.13
N LYS A 64 8.41 -16.42 -17.86
CA LYS A 64 7.68 -15.51 -16.97
C LYS A 64 8.45 -14.23 -16.68
N SER A 65 9.76 -14.33 -16.42
CA SER A 65 10.62 -13.17 -16.18
C SER A 65 10.68 -12.26 -17.40
N ARG A 66 10.86 -12.84 -18.59
CA ARG A 66 10.86 -12.08 -19.85
C ARG A 66 9.51 -11.43 -20.12
N ASP A 67 8.41 -12.11 -19.83
CA ASP A 67 7.07 -11.54 -20.01
C ASP A 67 6.78 -10.43 -18.99
N PHE A 68 7.28 -10.55 -17.76
CA PHE A 68 7.24 -9.45 -16.80
C PHE A 68 7.98 -8.21 -17.33
N VAL A 69 9.21 -8.41 -17.85
CA VAL A 69 10.04 -7.32 -18.41
C VAL A 69 9.35 -6.64 -19.59
N LYS A 70 8.80 -7.39 -20.55
CA LYS A 70 8.03 -6.82 -21.69
C LYS A 70 6.85 -5.97 -21.24
N ASN A 71 6.19 -6.37 -20.15
CA ASN A 71 5.03 -5.67 -19.60
C ASN A 71 5.40 -4.66 -18.50
N SER A 72 6.70 -4.40 -18.27
CA SER A 72 7.18 -3.51 -17.21
C SER A 72 6.83 -2.05 -17.44
N GLY A 73 6.62 -1.66 -18.71
CA GLY A 73 6.42 -0.26 -19.11
C GLY A 73 7.69 0.59 -19.10
N ILE A 74 8.87 -0.05 -19.12
CA ILE A 74 10.19 0.59 -19.27
C ILE A 74 10.79 0.12 -20.60
N ASP A 75 11.36 1.04 -21.38
CA ASP A 75 11.96 0.72 -22.68
C ASP A 75 13.27 -0.07 -22.52
N TYR A 76 13.56 -0.99 -23.46
CA TYR A 76 14.80 -1.78 -23.44
C TYR A 76 16.05 -0.89 -23.44
N SER A 77 16.01 0.27 -24.10
CA SER A 77 17.13 1.22 -24.11
C SER A 77 17.46 1.80 -22.73
N GLU A 78 16.53 1.75 -21.77
CA GLU A 78 16.75 2.23 -20.40
C GLU A 78 17.43 1.17 -19.52
N TYR A 79 17.08 -0.11 -19.67
CA TYR A 79 17.59 -1.17 -18.79
C TYR A 79 18.62 -2.10 -19.43
N GLY A 80 18.72 -2.16 -20.76
CA GLY A 80 19.66 -3.05 -21.45
C GLY A 80 21.11 -2.70 -21.12
N GLY A 81 21.80 -3.60 -20.41
CA GLY A 81 23.16 -3.35 -19.93
C GLY A 81 23.24 -2.48 -18.68
N ALA A 82 22.14 -2.27 -17.95
CA ALA A 82 22.12 -1.55 -16.67
C ALA A 82 22.89 -2.28 -15.56
N MET A 83 23.20 -3.57 -15.75
CA MET A 83 24.05 -4.33 -14.84
C MET A 83 25.53 -3.91 -14.96
N ILE A 84 25.87 -2.75 -14.39
CA ILE A 84 27.22 -2.14 -14.40
C ILE A 84 28.02 -2.44 -13.11
N ASN A 85 29.36 -2.41 -13.23
CA ASN A 85 30.29 -2.72 -12.12
C ASN A 85 30.49 -1.58 -11.10
N ASP A 86 29.98 -0.37 -11.35
CA ASP A 86 30.19 0.81 -10.49
C ASP A 86 28.84 1.38 -10.05
N MET A 87 28.15 0.61 -9.20
CA MET A 87 26.83 0.97 -8.68
C MET A 87 26.93 1.63 -7.31
N PRO A 88 25.97 2.50 -6.97
CA PRO A 88 25.84 2.97 -5.59
C PRO A 88 25.75 1.80 -4.62
N ASP A 89 26.45 1.90 -3.48
CA ASP A 89 26.52 0.84 -2.47
C ASP A 89 25.11 0.39 -2.01
N GLU A 90 24.12 1.29 -2.00
CA GLU A 90 22.71 1.02 -1.72
C GLU A 90 22.13 -0.02 -2.68
N VAL A 91 22.31 0.18 -3.97
CA VAL A 91 21.79 -0.72 -5.01
C VAL A 91 22.51 -2.06 -4.94
N GLU A 92 23.83 -2.04 -4.71
CA GLU A 92 24.60 -3.27 -4.51
C GLU A 92 24.10 -4.08 -3.30
N ARG A 93 23.86 -3.43 -2.15
CA ARG A 93 23.31 -4.09 -0.95
C ARG A 93 21.92 -4.68 -1.21
N ALA A 94 21.06 -3.97 -1.92
CA ALA A 94 19.73 -4.46 -2.29
C ALA A 94 19.81 -5.69 -3.22
N SER A 95 20.70 -5.68 -4.21
CA SER A 95 20.94 -6.81 -5.11
C SER A 95 21.52 -8.02 -4.36
N LEU A 96 22.50 -7.79 -3.47
CA LEU A 96 23.08 -8.83 -2.60
C LEU A 96 22.03 -9.46 -1.67
N PHE A 97 21.05 -8.68 -1.21
CA PHE A 97 19.94 -9.21 -0.43
C PHE A 97 19.10 -10.21 -1.24
N LEU A 98 18.74 -9.88 -2.49
CA LEU A 98 17.99 -10.81 -3.35
C LEU A 98 18.81 -12.05 -3.74
N ILE A 99 20.13 -11.92 -3.92
CA ILE A 99 21.02 -13.05 -4.16
C ILE A 99 21.02 -14.00 -2.96
N LYS A 100 21.24 -13.47 -1.74
CA LYS A 100 21.23 -14.29 -0.51
C LYS A 100 19.89 -15.00 -0.30
N LEU A 101 18.79 -14.29 -0.56
CA LEU A 101 17.45 -14.86 -0.51
C LEU A 101 17.27 -16.01 -1.52
N SER A 102 17.74 -15.81 -2.75
CA SER A 102 17.69 -16.83 -3.80
C SER A 102 18.50 -18.07 -3.42
N MET A 103 19.70 -17.88 -2.86
CA MET A 103 20.54 -18.97 -2.38
C MET A 103 19.86 -19.77 -1.25
N GLY A 104 19.19 -19.10 -0.32
CA GLY A 104 18.45 -19.75 0.76
C GLY A 104 17.32 -20.67 0.26
N LEU A 105 16.67 -20.31 -0.84
CA LEU A 105 15.54 -21.06 -1.39
C LEU A 105 15.93 -22.11 -2.43
N GLN A 106 17.21 -22.26 -2.77
CA GLN A 106 17.63 -23.31 -3.70
C GLN A 106 17.27 -24.70 -3.15
N PRO A 107 16.85 -25.65 -4.01
CA PRO A 107 16.82 -25.59 -5.47
C PRO A 107 15.46 -25.17 -6.08
N LEU A 108 14.60 -24.47 -5.33
CA LEU A 108 13.23 -24.14 -5.74
C LEU A 108 13.17 -22.97 -6.76
N GLN A 109 13.65 -23.20 -7.99
CA GLN A 109 13.84 -22.14 -9.00
C GLN A 109 12.57 -21.36 -9.33
N ASP A 110 11.44 -22.04 -9.55
CA ASP A 110 10.16 -21.38 -9.83
C ASP A 110 9.72 -20.47 -8.67
N LEU A 111 9.95 -20.90 -7.43
CA LEU A 111 9.63 -20.13 -6.25
C LEU A 111 10.52 -18.88 -6.16
N ILE A 112 11.82 -19.04 -6.40
CA ILE A 112 12.79 -17.95 -6.41
C ILE A 112 12.42 -16.90 -7.48
N ALA A 113 12.16 -17.34 -8.71
CA ALA A 113 11.80 -16.47 -9.81
C ALA A 113 10.53 -15.67 -9.51
N ASN A 114 9.44 -16.34 -9.10
CA ASN A 114 8.19 -15.66 -8.77
C ASN A 114 8.36 -14.69 -7.60
N LEU A 115 9.11 -15.06 -6.56
CA LEU A 115 9.34 -14.19 -5.40
C LEU A 115 10.09 -12.92 -5.80
N ARG A 116 11.16 -13.04 -6.59
CA ARG A 116 11.95 -11.88 -7.06
C ARG A 116 11.11 -10.94 -7.92
N LEU A 117 10.35 -11.48 -8.88
CA LEU A 117 9.50 -10.67 -9.75
C LEU A 117 8.42 -9.94 -8.95
N LEU A 118 7.84 -10.57 -7.93
CA LEU A 118 6.87 -9.92 -7.05
C LEU A 118 7.52 -8.82 -6.20
N ILE A 119 8.71 -9.06 -5.63
CA ILE A 119 9.46 -8.02 -4.88
C ILE A 119 9.73 -6.82 -5.78
N LEU A 120 10.23 -7.06 -6.99
CA LEU A 120 10.49 -6.03 -7.99
C LEU A 120 9.22 -5.24 -8.33
N ASN A 121 8.10 -5.94 -8.56
CA ASN A 121 6.83 -5.32 -8.87
C ASN A 121 6.32 -4.41 -7.73
N GLU A 122 6.46 -4.83 -6.48
CA GLU A 122 6.06 -4.02 -5.32
C GLU A 122 6.92 -2.76 -5.19
N ILE A 123 8.23 -2.84 -5.47
CA ILE A 123 9.12 -1.66 -5.53
C ILE A 123 8.69 -0.72 -6.66
N MET A 124 8.38 -1.26 -7.85
CA MET A 124 7.89 -0.47 -8.98
C MET A 124 6.55 0.22 -8.66
N ILE A 125 5.64 -0.45 -7.94
CA ILE A 125 4.37 0.15 -7.49
C ILE A 125 4.65 1.32 -6.55
N PHE A 126 5.48 1.10 -5.52
CA PHE A 126 5.75 2.10 -4.49
C PHE A 126 6.31 3.40 -5.08
N TYR A 127 7.24 3.28 -6.01
CA TYR A 127 7.87 4.43 -6.68
C TYR A 127 7.17 4.88 -7.96
N LYS A 128 6.02 4.30 -8.33
CA LYS A 128 5.29 4.59 -9.58
C LYS A 128 6.19 4.46 -10.84
N ILE A 129 7.02 3.42 -10.90
CA ILE A 129 7.97 3.16 -11.99
C ILE A 129 7.32 2.35 -13.12
N GLY A 130 7.73 2.62 -14.37
CA GLY A 130 7.28 1.88 -15.56
C GLY A 130 5.77 1.97 -15.80
N LYS A 131 5.10 0.80 -15.87
CA LYS A 131 3.65 0.65 -16.08
C LYS A 131 2.78 1.32 -15.02
N TYR A 132 3.37 1.75 -13.91
CA TYR A 132 2.72 2.45 -12.82
C TYR A 132 2.90 3.98 -12.85
N LYS A 133 3.61 4.54 -13.83
CA LYS A 133 3.66 5.98 -14.05
C LYS A 133 2.23 6.47 -14.31
N SER A 134 1.73 7.42 -13.50
CA SER A 134 0.41 8.03 -13.74
C SER A 134 0.38 8.66 -15.13
N ARG A 135 -0.54 8.22 -16.00
CA ARG A 135 -0.82 8.92 -17.25
C ARG A 135 -1.33 10.31 -16.88
N THR A 136 -0.62 11.36 -17.29
CA THR A 136 -1.24 12.67 -17.45
C THR A 136 -2.43 12.50 -18.39
N LEU A 137 -3.64 12.80 -17.90
CA LEU A 137 -4.85 12.76 -18.69
C LEU A 137 -4.67 13.70 -19.89
N ASP A 138 -4.69 13.13 -21.10
CA ASP A 138 -4.73 13.89 -22.33
C ASP A 138 -5.97 14.79 -22.34
N LYS A 139 -5.73 16.05 -22.71
CA LYS A 139 -6.73 17.05 -23.01
C LYS A 139 -7.54 16.54 -24.19
N ASP A 140 -8.74 16.01 -23.95
CA ASP A 140 -9.89 16.00 -24.88
C ASP A 140 -10.97 15.07 -24.32
N GLY A 141 -11.91 15.62 -23.53
CA GLY A 141 -13.06 14.81 -23.08
C GLY A 141 -13.88 15.34 -21.91
N LEU A 142 -14.37 16.58 -22.00
CA LEU A 142 -15.54 17.12 -21.28
C LEU A 142 -15.49 17.19 -19.74
N LEU A 143 -15.10 18.37 -19.23
CA LEU A 143 -15.63 18.93 -17.98
C LEU A 143 -15.73 20.45 -18.12
N ASP A 144 -16.89 20.95 -18.55
CA ASP A 144 -17.20 22.36 -18.39
C ASP A 144 -17.79 22.61 -16.99
N ASN A 145 -17.11 23.51 -16.27
CA ASN A 145 -17.62 24.36 -15.18
C ASN A 145 -17.79 23.78 -13.77
N ILE A 146 -16.78 23.08 -13.28
CA ILE A 146 -16.34 23.27 -11.89
C ILE A 146 -14.86 23.59 -11.98
N GLU A 147 -14.48 24.86 -11.83
CA GLU A 147 -13.06 25.18 -11.65
C GLU A 147 -12.55 24.37 -10.46
N PRO A 148 -11.62 23.42 -10.67
CA PRO A 148 -10.95 22.77 -9.57
C PRO A 148 -10.12 23.87 -8.92
N LEU A 149 -10.48 24.28 -7.70
CA LEU A 149 -9.53 24.96 -6.83
C LEU A 149 -8.27 24.10 -6.84
N SER A 150 -7.24 24.62 -7.48
CA SER A 150 -6.06 23.88 -7.89
C SER A 150 -5.43 23.20 -6.68
N ILE A 151 -5.60 21.87 -6.61
CA ILE A 151 -4.99 20.97 -5.62
C ILE A 151 -3.47 21.23 -5.52
N LEU A 152 -2.87 21.71 -6.61
CA LEU A 152 -1.48 22.17 -6.71
C LEU A 152 -1.05 23.22 -5.67
N ASN A 153 -1.94 24.05 -5.12
CA ASN A 153 -1.56 25.05 -4.11
C ASN A 153 -1.48 24.49 -2.67
N ILE A 154 -1.81 23.21 -2.46
CA ILE A 154 -1.73 22.55 -1.15
C ILE A 154 -0.45 21.69 -1.03
N VAL A 155 0.27 21.48 -2.13
CA VAL A 155 1.32 20.45 -2.26
C VAL A 155 2.71 20.89 -1.77
N GLU A 156 2.94 22.17 -1.45
CA GLU A 156 4.28 22.68 -1.15
C GLU A 156 4.82 22.43 0.29
N ILE A 157 4.19 21.60 1.11
CA ILE A 157 4.71 21.32 2.47
C ILE A 157 4.61 19.84 2.79
N VAL A 158 5.56 19.01 2.32
CA VAL A 158 5.67 17.66 2.89
C VAL A 158 7.08 17.09 2.95
N GLN A 159 7.44 16.70 4.17
CA GLN A 159 8.57 15.87 4.62
C GLN A 159 7.98 14.75 5.53
N PRO A 160 8.72 13.68 5.86
CA PRO A 160 8.27 12.29 5.72
C PRO A 160 6.97 11.91 6.45
N TRP A 161 6.22 11.00 5.81
CA TRP A 161 4.78 10.81 5.98
C TRP A 161 4.39 9.86 7.12
N SER A 162 3.75 10.41 8.15
CA SER A 162 2.95 9.68 9.13
C SER A 162 1.50 10.15 9.05
N PHE A 163 0.51 9.36 9.50
CA PHE A 163 -0.87 9.86 9.60
C PHE A 163 -0.96 11.11 10.52
N SER A 164 -0.01 11.33 11.44
CA SER A 164 0.11 12.59 12.19
C SER A 164 0.48 13.77 11.29
N SER A 165 1.38 13.58 10.32
CA SER A 165 1.71 14.62 9.33
C SER A 165 0.50 14.94 8.43
N ILE A 166 -0.26 13.92 8.03
CA ILE A 166 -1.51 14.09 7.27
C ILE A 166 -2.56 14.81 8.13
N PHE A 167 -2.69 14.46 9.41
CA PHE A 167 -3.57 15.10 10.38
C PHE A 167 -3.25 16.59 10.57
N ASP A 168 -1.97 16.94 10.76
CA ASP A 168 -1.55 18.33 10.96
C ASP A 168 -1.81 19.20 9.71
N ASN A 169 -1.70 18.61 8.53
CA ASN A 169 -2.02 19.27 7.27
C ASN A 169 -3.53 19.40 7.03
N LEU A 170 -4.32 18.36 7.34
CA LEU A 170 -5.77 18.41 7.20
C LEU A 170 -6.42 19.43 8.15
N ASN A 171 -5.96 19.54 9.40
CA ASN A 171 -6.48 20.54 10.34
C ASN A 171 -6.27 21.97 9.83
N LYS A 172 -5.07 22.27 9.28
CA LYS A 172 -4.75 23.59 8.69
C LYS A 172 -5.61 23.92 7.46
N ILE A 173 -5.94 22.90 6.67
CA ILE A 173 -6.81 23.06 5.49
C ILE A 173 -8.25 23.31 5.94
N THR A 174 -8.76 22.52 6.90
CA THR A 174 -10.17 22.56 7.32
C THR A 174 -10.58 23.92 7.89
N GLU A 175 -9.67 24.63 8.56
CA GLU A 175 -9.89 26.00 9.06
C GLU A 175 -10.02 27.05 7.94
N LYS A 176 -9.46 26.78 6.75
CA LYS A 176 -9.38 27.72 5.62
C LYS A 176 -10.33 27.36 4.47
N LEU A 177 -11.10 26.28 4.58
CA LEU A 177 -11.90 25.79 3.47
C LEU A 177 -13.08 26.71 3.13
N PRO A 178 -13.36 26.92 1.83
CA PRO A 178 -14.59 27.57 1.41
C PRO A 178 -15.80 26.74 1.86
N LYS A 179 -16.93 27.41 2.16
CA LYS A 179 -18.21 26.79 2.56
C LYS A 179 -18.88 25.94 1.45
N ASN A 180 -18.13 25.56 0.41
CA ASN A 180 -18.60 24.76 -0.71
C ASN A 180 -18.46 23.27 -0.37
N TYR A 181 -19.60 22.59 -0.32
CA TYR A 181 -19.68 21.17 0.01
C TYR A 181 -18.91 20.26 -0.96
N ASN A 182 -18.74 20.68 -2.23
CA ASN A 182 -17.99 19.91 -3.23
C ASN A 182 -16.50 19.77 -2.87
N ALA A 183 -15.92 20.74 -2.18
CA ALA A 183 -14.54 20.70 -1.70
C ALA A 183 -14.45 20.14 -0.28
N LEU A 184 -15.43 20.46 0.57
CA LEU A 184 -15.44 20.06 1.97
C LEU A 184 -15.64 18.55 2.15
N MET A 185 -16.53 17.91 1.40
CA MET A 185 -16.86 16.50 1.61
C MET A 185 -15.69 15.55 1.31
N PRO A 186 -14.93 15.67 0.20
CA PRO A 186 -13.72 14.87 -0.01
C PRO A 186 -12.71 14.99 1.14
N ILE A 187 -12.52 16.20 1.67
CA ILE A 187 -11.59 16.45 2.77
C ILE A 187 -12.07 15.78 4.06
N LEU A 188 -13.37 15.83 4.33
CA LEU A 188 -13.96 15.11 5.47
C LEU A 188 -13.84 13.59 5.33
N TYR A 189 -13.96 13.04 4.12
CA TYR A 189 -13.64 11.63 3.85
C TYR A 189 -12.16 11.31 4.12
N ALA A 190 -11.24 12.10 3.58
CA ALA A 190 -9.80 11.91 3.82
C ALA A 190 -9.44 12.01 5.31
N THR A 191 -10.04 12.96 6.02
CA THR A 191 -9.92 13.12 7.47
C THR A 191 -10.42 11.90 8.21
N ARG A 192 -11.62 11.42 7.87
CA ARG A 192 -12.19 10.21 8.48
C ARG A 192 -11.32 8.97 8.23
N PHE A 193 -10.72 8.83 7.05
CA PHE A 193 -9.80 7.74 6.72
C PHE A 193 -8.51 7.83 7.52
N THR A 194 -7.96 9.03 7.65
CA THR A 194 -6.75 9.33 8.44
C THR A 194 -6.94 8.96 9.91
N TYR A 195 -8.05 9.41 10.52
CA TYR A 195 -8.35 9.07 11.92
C TYR A 195 -8.65 7.58 12.11
N ALA A 196 -9.30 6.93 11.15
CA ALA A 196 -9.46 5.47 11.18
C ALA A 196 -8.08 4.79 11.18
N GLY A 197 -7.16 5.24 10.33
CA GLY A 197 -5.78 4.78 10.32
C GLY A 197 -5.06 4.96 11.65
N LEU A 198 -5.08 6.18 12.22
CA LEU A 198 -4.49 6.50 13.52
C LEU A 198 -5.05 5.62 14.66
N TYR A 199 -6.36 5.41 14.67
CA TYR A 199 -7.00 4.55 15.67
C TYR A 199 -6.54 3.10 15.53
N ASN A 200 -6.48 2.59 14.29
CA ASN A 200 -5.98 1.25 14.01
C ASN A 200 -4.49 1.08 14.34
N GLN A 201 -3.70 2.16 14.34
CA GLN A 201 -2.31 2.17 14.82
C GLN A 201 -2.18 2.30 16.35
N GLY A 202 -3.30 2.43 17.09
CA GLY A 202 -3.29 2.67 18.53
C GLY A 202 -2.75 4.05 18.92
N ARG A 203 -2.65 5.00 17.97
CA ARG A 203 -2.11 6.35 18.20
C ARG A 203 -3.15 7.30 18.80
N ILE A 204 -4.43 7.02 18.57
CA ILE A 204 -5.54 7.77 19.15
C ILE A 204 -6.58 6.81 19.74
N GLY A 205 -7.33 7.28 20.73
CA GLY A 205 -8.47 6.54 21.27
C GLY A 205 -9.70 6.56 20.36
N TRP A 206 -10.59 5.59 20.56
CA TRP A 206 -11.83 5.48 19.77
C TRP A 206 -12.71 6.72 19.88
N ASP A 207 -12.79 7.35 21.05
CA ASP A 207 -13.60 8.56 21.25
C ASP A 207 -13.17 9.70 20.32
N LEU A 208 -11.85 9.86 20.11
CA LEU A 208 -11.32 10.85 19.20
C LEU A 208 -11.66 10.53 17.75
N TYR A 209 -11.52 9.28 17.30
CA TYR A 209 -12.01 8.85 15.98
C TYR A 209 -13.51 9.14 15.81
N ASN A 210 -14.31 8.77 16.80
CA ASN A 210 -15.76 8.87 16.75
C ASN A 210 -16.23 10.34 16.78
N SER A 211 -15.49 11.26 17.42
CA SER A 211 -15.79 12.70 17.38
C SER A 211 -15.73 13.25 15.94
N VAL A 212 -14.72 12.89 15.15
CA VAL A 212 -14.63 13.30 13.74
C VAL A 212 -15.82 12.81 12.94
N TYR A 213 -16.22 11.56 13.16
CA TYR A 213 -17.39 11.01 12.49
C TYR A 213 -18.69 11.72 12.90
N LYS A 214 -18.93 11.91 14.19
CA LYS A 214 -20.19 12.45 14.71
C LYS A 214 -20.31 13.97 14.58
N ASP A 215 -19.23 14.69 14.80
CA ASP A 215 -19.26 16.15 15.00
C ASP A 215 -18.89 16.92 13.72
N HIS A 216 -18.20 16.28 12.78
CA HIS A 216 -17.76 16.91 11.54
C HIS A 216 -18.31 16.22 10.28
N PHE A 217 -18.13 14.91 10.15
CA PHE A 217 -18.50 14.18 8.94
C PHE A 217 -20.03 14.04 8.78
N MET A 218 -20.70 13.49 9.78
CA MET A 218 -22.14 13.19 9.71
C MET A 218 -23.04 14.44 9.57
N PRO A 219 -22.81 15.55 10.29
CA PRO A 219 -23.65 16.73 10.16
C PRO A 219 -23.62 17.32 8.75
N VAL A 220 -22.43 17.35 8.13
CA VAL A 220 -22.26 17.81 6.74
C VAL A 220 -22.95 16.85 5.76
N MET A 221 -22.77 15.54 5.94
CA MET A 221 -23.41 14.54 5.08
C MET A 221 -24.96 14.58 5.15
N ILE A 222 -25.51 14.77 6.35
CA ILE A 222 -26.96 14.95 6.56
C ILE A 222 -27.44 16.23 5.88
N ASN A 223 -26.73 17.34 6.06
CA ASN A 223 -27.11 18.63 5.47
C ASN A 223 -27.12 18.56 3.93
N ILE A 224 -26.12 17.90 3.32
CA ILE A 224 -26.08 17.66 1.88
C ILE A 224 -27.25 16.76 1.46
N GLY A 225 -27.48 15.65 2.17
CA GLY A 225 -28.58 14.72 1.86
C GLY A 225 -29.97 15.34 1.92
N ASN A 226 -30.17 16.39 2.73
CA ASN A 226 -31.43 17.13 2.79
C ASN A 226 -31.64 18.11 1.62
N ARG A 227 -30.62 18.34 0.77
CA ARG A 227 -30.64 19.32 -0.33
C ARG A 227 -30.70 18.70 -1.72
N ILE A 228 -30.38 17.42 -1.84
CA ILE A 228 -30.28 16.70 -3.12
C ILE A 228 -31.08 15.41 -3.05
N SER A 229 -31.49 14.89 -4.20
CA SER A 229 -32.19 13.60 -4.26
C SER A 229 -31.29 12.46 -3.77
N ARG A 230 -31.90 11.32 -3.42
CA ARG A 230 -31.15 10.12 -2.99
C ARG A 230 -30.15 9.65 -4.05
N THR A 231 -30.50 9.71 -5.33
CA THR A 231 -29.62 9.30 -6.43
C THR A 231 -28.42 10.24 -6.56
N GLU A 232 -28.65 11.54 -6.50
CA GLU A 232 -27.58 12.55 -6.49
C GLU A 232 -26.69 12.41 -5.24
N GLN A 233 -27.29 12.07 -4.10
CA GLN A 233 -26.57 11.86 -2.86
C GLN A 233 -25.60 10.67 -2.94
N VAL A 234 -26.02 9.55 -3.55
CA VAL A 234 -25.13 8.39 -3.77
C VAL A 234 -23.97 8.79 -4.68
N TYR A 235 -24.26 9.39 -5.84
CA TYR A 235 -23.24 9.83 -6.78
C TYR A 235 -22.25 10.83 -6.15
N PHE A 236 -22.75 11.80 -5.39
CA PHE A 236 -21.94 12.80 -4.70
C PHE A 236 -21.02 12.15 -3.65
N GLN A 237 -21.52 11.18 -2.89
CA GLN A 237 -20.73 10.45 -1.90
C GLN A 237 -19.64 9.60 -2.55
N GLU A 238 -19.96 8.88 -3.63
CA GLU A 238 -18.98 8.08 -4.36
C GLU A 238 -17.87 8.95 -4.95
N LYS A 239 -18.23 10.04 -5.65
CA LYS A 239 -17.27 10.99 -6.19
C LYS A 239 -16.41 11.64 -5.10
N SER A 240 -17.00 12.01 -3.97
CA SER A 240 -16.26 12.59 -2.85
C SER A 240 -15.29 11.59 -2.22
N ASN A 241 -15.69 10.32 -2.12
CA ASN A 241 -14.83 9.24 -1.66
C ASN A 241 -13.66 8.99 -2.63
N ASP A 242 -13.92 8.99 -3.94
CA ASP A 242 -12.88 8.79 -4.94
C ASP A 242 -11.85 9.93 -4.93
N LEU A 243 -12.30 11.19 -4.82
CA LEU A 243 -11.41 12.36 -4.65
C LEU A 243 -10.60 12.29 -3.36
N ALA A 244 -11.20 11.84 -2.26
CA ALA A 244 -10.49 11.63 -1.00
C ALA A 244 -9.41 10.56 -1.12
N LEU A 245 -9.70 9.48 -1.84
CA LEU A 245 -8.75 8.42 -2.14
C LEU A 245 -7.63 8.90 -3.04
N GLU A 246 -7.91 9.72 -4.06
CA GLU A 246 -6.87 10.34 -4.89
C GLU A 246 -5.93 11.20 -4.04
N PHE A 247 -6.47 12.06 -3.19
CA PHE A 247 -5.68 12.87 -2.25
C PHE A 247 -4.79 12.02 -1.35
N LEU A 248 -5.34 10.95 -0.77
CA LEU A 248 -4.57 10.05 0.09
C LEU A 248 -3.58 9.17 -0.68
N LYS A 249 -3.84 8.83 -1.94
CA LYS A 249 -2.92 8.09 -2.81
C LYS A 249 -1.67 8.88 -3.18
N GLU A 250 -1.77 10.20 -3.21
CA GLU A 250 -0.59 11.07 -3.31
C GLU A 250 0.26 11.03 -2.03
N CYS A 251 -0.35 10.71 -0.88
CA CYS A 251 0.37 10.49 0.37
C CYS A 251 0.98 9.07 0.46
N ASP A 252 0.24 8.05 0.02
CA ASP A 252 0.73 6.67 -0.09
C ASP A 252 -0.06 5.89 -1.17
N PRO A 253 0.62 5.36 -2.22
CA PRO A 253 -0.02 4.62 -3.31
C PRO A 253 -0.79 3.36 -2.89
N LEU A 254 -0.51 2.79 -1.72
CA LEU A 254 -1.16 1.59 -1.21
C LEU A 254 -2.56 1.86 -0.65
N ILE A 255 -2.92 3.12 -0.38
CA ILE A 255 -4.31 3.43 -0.04
C ILE A 255 -5.21 3.19 -1.25
N ASN A 256 -6.18 2.33 -1.04
CA ASN A 256 -7.24 2.06 -1.98
C ASN A 256 -8.56 1.91 -1.22
N LYS A 257 -9.65 1.80 -1.99
CA LYS A 257 -11.00 1.72 -1.46
C LYS A 257 -11.17 0.57 -0.46
N SER A 258 -10.59 -0.60 -0.73
CA SER A 258 -10.68 -1.76 0.16
C SER A 258 -9.99 -1.51 1.50
N VAL A 259 -8.79 -0.93 1.45
CA VAL A 259 -7.99 -0.60 2.63
C VAL A 259 -8.70 0.41 3.53
N VAL A 260 -9.16 1.55 2.98
CA VAL A 260 -9.87 2.55 3.79
C VAL A 260 -11.20 2.04 4.31
N THR A 261 -11.89 1.18 3.54
CA THR A 261 -13.13 0.54 3.98
C THR A 261 -12.88 -0.35 5.19
N ALA A 262 -11.86 -1.21 5.14
CA ALA A 262 -11.49 -2.07 6.25
C ALA A 262 -11.11 -1.26 7.51
N MET A 263 -10.27 -0.23 7.37
CA MET A 263 -9.88 0.64 8.49
C MET A 263 -11.08 1.35 9.13
N VAL A 264 -11.98 1.87 8.29
CA VAL A 264 -13.16 2.57 8.77
C VAL A 264 -14.14 1.62 9.45
N LEU A 265 -14.31 0.41 8.92
CA LEU A 265 -15.18 -0.60 9.50
C LEU A 265 -14.63 -1.11 10.84
N SER A 266 -13.33 -1.38 10.95
CA SER A 266 -12.72 -1.76 12.22
C SER A 266 -12.90 -0.66 13.27
N ALA A 267 -12.62 0.59 12.89
CA ALA A 267 -12.78 1.74 13.77
C ALA A 267 -14.23 1.94 14.22
N LYS A 268 -15.20 1.78 13.32
CA LYS A 268 -16.63 1.81 13.65
C LYS A 268 -17.03 0.74 14.66
N ASN A 269 -16.41 -0.43 14.59
CA ASN A 269 -16.67 -1.55 15.49
C ASN A 269 -15.85 -1.50 16.79
N LYS A 270 -15.21 -0.36 17.11
CA LYS A 270 -14.36 -0.19 18.31
C LYS A 270 -13.24 -1.22 18.37
N PHE A 271 -12.68 -1.54 17.21
CA PHE A 271 -11.62 -2.52 17.07
C PHE A 271 -10.39 -1.86 16.47
N SER A 272 -9.32 -1.74 17.26
CA SER A 272 -8.02 -1.29 16.77
C SER A 272 -7.19 -2.49 16.31
N LEU A 273 -6.56 -2.38 15.14
CA LEU A 273 -5.56 -3.35 14.68
C LEU A 273 -4.38 -3.49 15.67
N GLN A 274 -3.95 -2.40 16.33
CA GLN A 274 -2.90 -2.45 17.34
C GLN A 274 -3.32 -3.26 18.58
N GLU A 275 -4.56 -3.12 19.05
CA GLU A 275 -5.11 -3.93 20.15
C GLU A 275 -5.17 -5.41 19.77
N ALA A 276 -5.47 -5.70 18.50
CA ALA A 276 -5.50 -7.05 17.97
C ALA A 276 -4.10 -7.68 17.95
N ILE A 277 -3.08 -6.94 17.50
CA ILE A 277 -1.75 -7.50 17.25
C ILE A 277 -0.90 -7.56 18.55
N GLY A 278 -1.25 -6.79 19.58
CA GLY A 278 -0.54 -6.73 20.87
C GLY A 278 0.56 -5.66 20.91
N GLU A 279 0.96 -5.23 22.12
CA GLU A 279 1.90 -4.10 22.32
C GLU A 279 3.33 -4.39 21.83
N ASP A 280 3.71 -5.66 21.72
CA ASP A 280 5.06 -6.09 21.32
C ASP A 280 5.35 -5.91 19.82
N LEU A 281 4.31 -5.77 19.00
CA LEU A 281 4.41 -5.39 17.60
C LEU A 281 3.96 -3.95 17.46
N ILE A 282 4.93 -3.04 17.41
CA ILE A 282 4.63 -1.65 17.11
C ILE A 282 4.12 -1.60 15.67
N VAL A 283 2.83 -1.27 15.48
CA VAL A 283 2.27 -0.85 14.19
C VAL A 283 2.85 0.54 13.88
N THR A 284 4.18 0.57 13.67
CA THR A 284 4.98 1.78 13.46
C THR A 284 4.68 2.41 12.13
N SER A 285 4.23 1.62 11.15
CA SER A 285 4.00 2.08 9.79
C SER A 285 2.54 1.91 9.38
N TYR A 286 2.04 2.94 8.73
CA TYR A 286 0.83 2.99 7.93
C TYR A 286 0.62 1.73 7.05
N LEU A 287 1.73 1.20 6.51
CA LEU A 287 1.72 -0.02 5.71
C LEU A 287 1.25 -1.23 6.51
N SER A 288 1.64 -1.40 7.77
CA SER A 288 1.22 -2.54 8.59
C SER A 288 -0.32 -2.63 8.69
N VAL A 289 -1.01 -1.50 8.84
CA VAL A 289 -2.49 -1.44 8.88
C VAL A 289 -3.10 -1.80 7.51
N CYS A 290 -2.60 -1.19 6.44
CA CYS A 290 -3.08 -1.43 5.07
C CYS A 290 -2.81 -2.88 4.61
N TYR A 291 -1.72 -3.45 5.10
CA TYR A 291 -1.20 -4.76 4.75
C TYR A 291 -1.91 -5.89 5.53
N TYR A 292 -2.18 -5.72 6.82
CA TYR A 292 -3.04 -6.64 7.58
C TYR A 292 -4.48 -6.63 7.06
N ALA A 293 -5.02 -5.44 6.73
CA ALA A 293 -6.34 -5.31 6.13
C ALA A 293 -6.45 -5.98 4.75
N ARG A 294 -5.35 -6.04 3.98
CA ARG A 294 -5.31 -6.61 2.63
C ARG A 294 -5.04 -8.12 2.60
N PHE A 295 -4.26 -8.67 3.55
CA PHE A 295 -3.77 -10.05 3.44
C PHE A 295 -4.12 -10.98 4.61
N GLY A 296 -4.55 -10.47 5.77
CA GLY A 296 -4.90 -11.29 6.92
C GLY A 296 -3.70 -11.99 7.56
N TYR A 297 -3.56 -11.89 8.87
CA TYR A 297 -2.41 -12.45 9.57
C TYR A 297 -2.37 -13.99 9.48
N SER A 298 -1.28 -14.51 8.95
CA SER A 298 -0.85 -15.89 8.99
C SER A 298 0.38 -15.95 9.88
N GLY A 299 0.26 -16.59 11.04
CA GLY A 299 1.37 -16.62 12.00
C GLY A 299 0.94 -17.39 13.22
N THR A 300 1.30 -18.67 13.23
CA THR A 300 1.10 -19.59 14.34
C THR A 300 2.13 -19.30 15.41
N GLU A 301 1.69 -18.73 16.53
CA GLU A 301 1.85 -19.28 17.88
C GLU A 301 1.12 -18.36 18.88
N ASN A 302 0.12 -18.93 19.54
CA ASN A 302 -0.68 -18.37 20.64
C ASN A 302 -1.48 -17.06 20.41
N THR A 303 -2.07 -16.88 19.22
CA THR A 303 -2.96 -15.74 18.90
C THR A 303 -4.37 -16.16 18.44
N SER A 304 -4.96 -17.20 19.07
CA SER A 304 -6.32 -17.65 18.72
C SER A 304 -7.33 -16.50 18.78
N SER A 305 -7.20 -15.56 19.71
CA SER A 305 -8.12 -14.41 19.79
C SER A 305 -7.97 -13.42 18.64
N VAL A 306 -6.76 -13.19 18.12
CA VAL A 306 -6.46 -12.17 17.10
C VAL A 306 -6.96 -12.62 15.73
N ARG A 307 -6.63 -13.86 15.36
CA ARG A 307 -7.12 -14.51 14.14
C ARG A 307 -8.63 -14.69 14.21
N ASP A 308 -9.19 -15.11 15.34
CA ASP A 308 -10.66 -15.27 15.47
C ASP A 308 -11.39 -13.93 15.43
N ASN A 309 -10.81 -12.85 15.96
CA ASN A 309 -11.38 -11.51 15.87
C ASN A 309 -11.27 -10.92 14.46
N PHE A 310 -10.18 -11.18 13.73
CA PHE A 310 -10.04 -10.78 12.33
C PHE A 310 -10.92 -11.62 11.38
N ILE A 311 -11.07 -12.93 11.63
CA ILE A 311 -12.02 -13.80 10.91
C ILE A 311 -13.47 -13.41 11.25
N LYS A 312 -13.78 -13.04 12.49
CA LYS A 312 -15.09 -12.44 12.85
C LYS A 312 -15.31 -11.11 12.12
N MET A 313 -14.28 -10.26 12.01
CA MET A 313 -14.33 -9.01 11.24
C MET A 313 -14.64 -9.26 9.76
N LEU A 314 -14.00 -10.24 9.12
CA LEU A 314 -14.26 -10.62 7.74
C LEU A 314 -15.65 -11.27 7.52
N LYS A 315 -16.23 -11.90 8.55
CA LYS A 315 -17.58 -12.49 8.50
C LYS A 315 -18.72 -11.46 8.67
N VAL A 316 -18.40 -10.23 9.06
CA VAL A 316 -19.35 -9.11 9.18
C VAL A 316 -19.36 -8.21 7.93
N ILE A 317 -18.36 -8.35 7.05
CA ILE A 317 -18.26 -7.73 5.71
C ILE A 317 -19.01 -8.59 4.69
#